data_AF-A0A2D4S6Q3-F1
#
_entry.id   AF-A0A2D4S6Q3-F1
#
_cell.length_a   1.000
_cell.length_b   1.000
_cell.length_c   1.000
_cell.angle_alpha   90.00
_cell.angle_beta   90.00
_cell.angle_gamma   90.00
#
_symmetry.space_group_name_H-M   'P 1'
#
loop_
_entity.id
_entity.type
_entity.pdbx_description
1 polymer ?
#
loop_
_entity_poly.entity_id
_entity_poly.type
_entity_poly.pdbx_seq_one_letter_code
_entity_poly.pdbx_strand_id
1 'polypeptide(L)'
;MLIIPLQHKLSWRKPPVLTLSIILLNIAIFIFYQLQDDSKVYEIYDAYSDSILAHAEAPHYVDYIERNPMHFHADYVAYIKQSLSEHGPDSIANDMALDLEFVEFLNQYKDVIWDEKDSQWWLETRDNFYQNEIKKLSNYAYGFIPGEFELHSLFTYQFLHGGWGHLLGNMLILFILGFGLERILNP
;
A
#
# COMPACT_ATOMS: atom_id res chain seq x y z
N MET A 1 -5.36 10.07 25.12
CA MET A 1 -5.39 11.32 25.91
C MET A 1 -4.50 12.34 25.21
N LEU A 2 -5.07 13.34 24.52
CA LEU A 2 -4.29 14.39 23.86
C LEU A 2 -4.08 15.53 24.87
N ILE A 3 -2.90 15.58 25.50
CA ILE A 3 -2.53 16.68 26.39
C ILE A 3 -1.98 17.79 25.50
N ILE A 4 -2.78 18.82 25.23
CA ILE A 4 -2.38 19.95 24.41
C ILE A 4 -1.75 21.02 25.32
N PRO A 5 -0.43 21.30 25.25
CA PRO A 5 0.20 22.31 26.08
C PRO A 5 0.02 23.71 25.45
N LEU A 6 -1.22 24.18 25.31
CA LEU A 6 -1.49 25.54 24.82
C LEU A 6 -1.44 26.54 25.98
N GLN A 7 -0.25 26.76 26.54
CA GLN A 7 -0.06 27.77 27.60
C GLN A 7 0.12 29.20 27.05
N HIS A 8 0.38 29.35 25.74
CA HIS A 8 0.62 30.65 25.11
C HIS A 8 -0.23 30.87 23.85
N LYS A 9 -0.74 32.10 23.65
CA LYS A 9 -1.42 32.51 22.42
C LYS A 9 -0.48 32.34 21.21
N LEU A 10 -1.02 31.84 20.09
CA LEU A 10 -0.31 31.82 18.81
C LEU A 10 0.17 33.24 18.49
N SER A 11 1.49 33.44 18.46
CA SER A 11 2.10 34.71 18.11
C SER A 11 2.83 34.56 16.78
N TRP A 12 2.29 35.19 15.75
CA TRP A 12 2.85 35.20 14.39
C TRP A 12 4.10 36.07 14.23
N ARG A 13 4.62 36.65 15.31
CA ARG A 13 5.85 37.46 15.28
C ARG A 13 7.11 36.64 14.98
N LYS A 14 7.08 35.35 15.33
CA LYS A 14 8.08 34.34 14.96
C LYS A 14 7.32 33.10 14.46
N PRO A 15 6.92 33.07 13.17
CA PRO A 15 6.19 31.92 12.64
C PRO A 15 7.09 30.67 12.70
N PRO A 16 6.53 29.47 12.92
CA PRO A 16 7.30 28.22 12.94
C PRO A 16 7.63 27.79 11.51
N VAL A 17 8.65 28.42 10.91
CA VAL A 17 9.02 28.25 9.51
C VAL A 17 9.38 26.79 9.21
N LEU A 18 10.09 26.10 10.10
CA LEU A 18 10.45 24.70 9.88
C LEU A 18 9.21 23.81 9.87
N THR A 19 8.32 23.98 10.83
CA THR A 19 7.06 23.23 10.91
C THR A 19 6.20 23.47 9.66
N LEU A 20 6.06 24.72 9.24
CA LEU A 20 5.30 25.06 8.02
C LEU A 20 5.95 24.48 6.76
N SER A 21 7.28 24.46 6.69
CA SER A 21 8.02 23.89 5.55
C SER A 21 7.79 22.39 5.43
N ILE A 22 7.82 21.67 6.55
CA ILE A 22 7.52 20.23 6.58
C ILE A 22 6.06 19.98 6.19
N ILE A 23 5.11 20.79 6.67
CA ILE A 23 3.69 20.69 6.28
C ILE A 23 3.55 20.89 4.76
N LEU A 24 4.16 21.93 4.20
CA LEU A 24 4.11 22.20 2.77
C LEU A 24 4.74 21.07 1.95
N LEU A 25 5.85 20.50 2.42
CA LEU A 25 6.50 19.37 1.76
C LEU A 25 5.59 18.13 1.74
N ASN A 26 4.94 17.80 2.87
CA ASN A 26 4.00 16.68 2.94
C ASN A 26 2.82 16.86 1.99
N ILE A 27 2.24 18.07 1.96
CA ILE A 27 1.14 18.41 1.04
C ILE A 27 1.61 18.29 -0.41
N ALA A 28 2.81 18.79 -0.74
CA ALA A 28 3.36 18.72 -2.08
C ALA A 28 3.58 17.26 -2.53
N ILE A 29 4.18 16.43 -1.68
CA ILE A 29 4.36 15.00 -1.96
C ILE A 29 3.02 14.32 -2.19
N PHE A 30 2.02 14.58 -1.33
CA PHE A 30 0.70 13.99 -1.49
C PHE A 30 0.05 14.39 -2.82
N ILE A 31 0.03 15.68 -3.15
CA ILE A 31 -0.65 16.20 -4.34
C ILE A 31 0.07 15.79 -5.63
N PHE A 32 1.39 15.95 -5.70
CA PHE A 32 2.11 15.76 -6.95
C PHE A 32 2.53 14.32 -7.19
N TYR A 33 2.62 13.50 -6.14
CA TYR A 33 3.08 12.11 -6.26
C TYR A 33 1.99 11.09 -5.91
N GLN A 34 1.36 11.17 -4.74
CA GLN A 34 0.42 10.13 -4.28
C GLN A 34 -0.97 10.18 -4.95
N LEU A 35 -1.45 11.34 -5.39
CA LEU A 35 -2.76 11.45 -6.05
C LEU A 35 -2.87 10.61 -7.34
N GLN A 36 -1.74 10.21 -7.94
CA GLN A 36 -1.74 9.40 -9.15
C GLN A 36 -1.88 7.90 -8.86
N ASP A 37 -1.74 7.48 -7.59
CA ASP A 37 -1.74 6.06 -7.26
C ASP A 37 -3.08 5.39 -7.53
N ASP A 38 -4.21 6.09 -7.35
CA ASP A 38 -5.53 5.55 -7.71
C ASP A 38 -5.57 5.14 -9.20
N SER A 39 -5.02 5.98 -10.10
CA SER A 39 -4.91 5.66 -11.53
C SER A 39 -3.99 4.47 -11.77
N LYS A 40 -2.82 4.45 -11.11
CA LYS A 40 -1.85 3.36 -11.26
C LYS A 40 -2.40 2.03 -10.76
N VAL A 41 -3.25 2.03 -9.73
CA VAL A 41 -3.91 0.81 -9.25
C VAL A 41 -4.80 0.23 -10.35
N TYR A 42 -5.57 1.05 -11.05
CA TYR A 42 -6.36 0.58 -12.20
C TYR A 42 -5.46 0.05 -13.33
N GLU A 43 -4.34 0.72 -13.63
CA GLU A 43 -3.37 0.24 -14.62
C GLU A 43 -2.77 -1.11 -14.22
N ILE A 44 -2.50 -1.33 -12.93
CA ILE A 44 -2.02 -2.63 -12.40
C ILE A 44 -3.08 -3.70 -12.56
N TYR A 45 -4.34 -3.39 -12.28
CA TYR A 45 -5.46 -4.34 -12.45
C TYR A 45 -5.64 -4.76 -13.90
N ASP A 46 -5.63 -3.80 -14.83
CA ASP A 46 -5.72 -4.08 -16.26
C ASP A 46 -4.51 -4.92 -16.71
N ALA A 47 -3.29 -4.52 -16.34
CA ALA A 47 -2.08 -5.26 -16.68
C ALA A 47 -2.04 -6.67 -16.07
N TYR A 48 -2.56 -6.84 -14.86
CA TYR A 48 -2.61 -8.13 -14.19
C TYR A 48 -3.66 -9.05 -14.83
N SER A 49 -4.84 -8.53 -15.13
CA SER A 49 -5.92 -9.28 -15.78
C SER A 49 -5.48 -9.80 -17.15
N ASP A 50 -4.78 -8.98 -17.94
CA ASP A 50 -4.27 -9.38 -19.25
C ASP A 50 -3.05 -10.32 -19.17
N SER A 51 -2.50 -10.53 -17.97
CA SER A 51 -1.31 -11.34 -17.79
C SER A 51 -1.62 -12.84 -17.67
N ILE A 52 -0.61 -13.64 -18.00
CA ILE A 52 -0.60 -15.08 -17.75
C ILE A 52 -0.67 -15.41 -16.24
N LEU A 53 -0.32 -14.47 -15.35
CA LEU A 53 -0.35 -14.67 -13.90
C LEU A 53 -1.77 -14.82 -13.39
N ALA A 54 -2.70 -13.96 -13.81
CA ALA A 54 -4.10 -14.04 -13.36
C ALA A 54 -4.70 -15.42 -13.63
N HIS A 55 -4.40 -15.99 -14.80
CA HIS A 55 -4.84 -17.32 -15.19
C HIS A 55 -4.15 -18.44 -14.39
N ALA A 56 -2.86 -18.31 -14.12
CA ALA A 56 -2.11 -19.30 -13.35
C ALA A 56 -2.46 -19.29 -11.84
N GLU A 57 -2.78 -18.12 -11.29
CA GLU A 57 -3.01 -17.93 -9.86
C GLU A 57 -4.49 -18.16 -9.46
N ALA A 58 -5.45 -17.82 -10.32
CA ALA A 58 -6.89 -17.90 -10.04
C ALA A 58 -7.38 -19.24 -9.44
N PRO A 59 -6.94 -20.42 -9.93
CA PRO A 59 -7.39 -21.69 -9.35
C PRO A 59 -7.02 -21.86 -7.87
N HIS A 60 -5.96 -21.20 -7.43
CA HIS A 60 -5.41 -21.33 -6.07
C HIS A 60 -5.95 -20.27 -5.11
N TYR A 61 -6.52 -19.17 -5.63
CA TYR A 61 -7.12 -18.14 -4.81
C TYR A 61 -8.32 -18.66 -4.01
N VAL A 62 -9.12 -19.54 -4.59
CA VAL A 62 -10.26 -20.18 -3.91
C VAL A 62 -9.78 -21.01 -2.71
N ASP A 63 -8.72 -21.81 -2.88
CA ASP A 63 -8.14 -22.61 -1.79
C ASP A 63 -7.59 -21.71 -0.68
N TYR A 64 -6.98 -20.58 -1.04
CA TYR A 64 -6.47 -19.59 -0.09
C TYR A 64 -7.59 -18.96 0.75
N ILE A 65 -8.65 -18.45 0.13
CA ILE A 65 -9.74 -17.77 0.87
C ILE A 65 -10.53 -18.76 1.74
N GLU A 66 -10.70 -20.01 1.30
CA GLU A 66 -11.39 -21.04 2.09
C GLU A 66 -10.64 -21.45 3.35
N ARG A 67 -9.30 -21.39 3.32
CA ARG A 67 -8.46 -21.70 4.47
C ARG A 67 -8.40 -20.57 5.50
N ASN A 68 -8.94 -19.40 5.16
CA ASN A 68 -8.88 -18.19 5.99
C ASN A 68 -10.28 -17.67 6.38
N PRO A 69 -11.15 -18.48 7.02
CA PRO A 69 -12.54 -18.11 7.31
C PRO A 69 -12.71 -16.99 8.34
N MET A 70 -11.64 -16.61 9.07
CA MET A 70 -11.66 -15.43 9.94
C MET A 70 -11.50 -14.13 9.17
N HIS A 71 -10.90 -14.17 7.97
CA HIS A 71 -10.68 -13.01 7.11
C HIS A 71 -11.74 -12.94 6.00
N PHE A 72 -12.15 -14.10 5.46
CA PHE A 72 -13.12 -14.20 4.37
C PHE A 72 -14.42 -14.85 4.83
N HIS A 73 -15.53 -14.14 4.64
CA HIS A 73 -16.86 -14.64 4.97
C HIS A 73 -17.33 -15.64 3.90
N ALA A 74 -18.20 -16.58 4.28
CA ALA A 74 -18.71 -17.62 3.37
C ALA A 74 -19.38 -17.03 2.10
N ASP A 75 -20.09 -15.92 2.23
CA ASP A 75 -20.75 -15.26 1.09
C ASP A 75 -19.74 -14.70 0.08
N TYR A 76 -18.60 -14.18 0.55
CA TYR A 76 -17.52 -13.71 -0.32
C TYR A 76 -16.86 -14.88 -1.06
N VAL A 77 -16.57 -15.98 -0.35
CA VAL A 77 -16.03 -17.19 -0.99
C VAL A 77 -16.98 -17.73 -2.06
N ALA A 78 -18.28 -17.76 -1.77
CA ALA A 78 -19.30 -18.17 -2.74
C ALA A 78 -19.33 -17.25 -3.97
N TYR A 79 -19.24 -15.93 -3.76
CA TYR A 79 -19.15 -14.93 -4.82
C TYR A 79 -17.93 -15.14 -5.72
N ILE A 80 -16.73 -15.32 -5.13
CA ILE A 80 -15.50 -15.54 -5.89
C ILE A 80 -15.57 -16.84 -6.71
N LYS A 81 -16.06 -17.93 -6.10
CA LYS A 81 -16.27 -19.20 -6.81
C LYS A 81 -17.23 -19.06 -7.99
N GLN A 82 -18.35 -18.37 -7.78
CA GLN A 82 -19.33 -18.13 -8.84
C GLN A 82 -18.71 -17.28 -9.96
N SER A 83 -18.07 -16.16 -9.61
CA SER A 83 -17.41 -15.24 -10.53
C SER A 83 -16.40 -15.98 -11.41
N LEU A 84 -15.49 -16.75 -10.79
CA LEU A 84 -14.49 -17.54 -11.49
C LEU A 84 -15.11 -18.58 -12.44
N SER A 85 -16.20 -19.22 -12.03
CA SER A 85 -16.87 -20.25 -12.84
C SER A 85 -17.67 -19.69 -14.03
N GLU A 86 -18.26 -18.51 -13.88
CA GLU A 86 -19.12 -17.89 -14.89
C GLU A 86 -18.35 -16.97 -15.84
N HIS A 87 -17.32 -16.27 -15.34
CA HIS A 87 -16.64 -15.18 -16.05
C HIS A 87 -15.13 -15.42 -16.21
N GLY A 88 -14.56 -16.46 -15.60
CA GLY A 88 -13.16 -16.83 -15.74
C GLY A 88 -12.21 -16.08 -14.79
N PRO A 89 -10.88 -16.32 -14.91
CA PRO A 89 -9.87 -15.74 -14.02
C PRO A 89 -9.87 -14.21 -13.92
N ASP A 90 -10.13 -13.54 -15.05
CA ASP A 90 -10.11 -12.09 -15.18
C ASP A 90 -11.12 -11.41 -14.23
N SER A 91 -12.23 -12.08 -13.92
CA SER A 91 -13.30 -11.52 -13.09
C SER A 91 -12.96 -11.42 -11.61
N ILE A 92 -11.85 -12.04 -11.19
CA ILE A 92 -11.32 -12.00 -9.82
C ILE A 92 -9.89 -11.46 -9.79
N ALA A 93 -9.37 -10.94 -10.92
CA ALA A 93 -8.03 -10.40 -11.04
C ALA A 93 -7.75 -9.28 -10.02
N ASN A 94 -8.73 -8.40 -9.80
CA ASN A 94 -8.62 -7.29 -8.87
C ASN A 94 -8.53 -7.74 -7.40
N ASP A 95 -9.11 -8.90 -7.07
CA ASP A 95 -9.00 -9.48 -5.73
C ASP A 95 -7.60 -10.04 -5.47
N MET A 96 -6.90 -10.51 -6.50
CA MET A 96 -5.59 -11.17 -6.37
C MET A 96 -4.40 -10.24 -6.58
N ALA A 97 -4.51 -9.27 -7.49
CA ALA A 97 -3.36 -8.55 -8.04
C ALA A 97 -2.43 -7.93 -6.98
N LEU A 98 -3.01 -7.37 -5.92
CA LEU A 98 -2.33 -6.66 -4.83
C LEU A 98 -2.51 -7.36 -3.47
N ASP A 99 -3.02 -8.60 -3.44
CA ASP A 99 -3.14 -9.38 -2.22
C ASP A 99 -1.79 -10.00 -1.84
N LEU A 100 -1.08 -9.32 -0.94
CA LEU A 100 0.24 -9.75 -0.46
C LEU A 100 0.18 -11.10 0.26
N GLU A 101 -0.87 -11.35 1.07
CA GLU A 101 -1.01 -12.58 1.83
C GLU A 101 -1.25 -13.78 0.91
N PHE A 102 -2.01 -13.57 -0.17
CA PHE A 102 -2.17 -14.57 -1.21
C PHE A 102 -0.85 -14.88 -1.94
N VAL A 103 -0.07 -13.86 -2.29
CA VAL A 103 1.26 -14.07 -2.91
C VAL A 103 2.21 -14.82 -1.96
N GLU A 104 2.19 -14.49 -0.67
CA GLU A 104 2.96 -15.23 0.34
C GLU A 104 2.50 -16.69 0.45
N PHE A 105 1.19 -16.93 0.42
CA PHE A 105 0.62 -18.27 0.37
C PHE A 105 1.12 -19.06 -0.85
N LEU A 106 1.06 -18.47 -2.05
CA LEU A 106 1.57 -19.11 -3.26
C LEU A 106 3.07 -19.42 -3.14
N ASN A 107 3.87 -18.46 -2.68
CA ASN A 107 5.32 -18.67 -2.50
C ASN A 107 5.64 -19.74 -1.45
N GLN A 108 4.84 -19.85 -0.38
CA GLN A 108 5.00 -20.87 0.65
C GLN A 108 4.66 -22.28 0.14
N TYR A 109 3.65 -22.41 -0.72
CA TYR A 109 3.14 -23.70 -1.21
C TYR A 109 3.50 -24.01 -2.66
N LYS A 110 4.36 -23.21 -3.31
CA LYS A 110 4.72 -23.32 -4.73
C LYS A 110 5.15 -24.72 -5.17
N ASP A 111 5.87 -25.46 -4.33
CA ASP A 111 6.36 -26.82 -4.64
C ASP A 111 5.27 -27.90 -4.51
N VAL A 112 4.12 -27.54 -3.93
CA VAL A 112 2.91 -28.38 -3.86
C VAL A 112 1.94 -27.99 -4.98
N ILE A 113 1.88 -26.70 -5.31
CA ILE A 113 0.98 -26.12 -6.31
C ILE A 113 1.47 -26.44 -7.72
N TRP A 114 2.77 -26.26 -7.97
CA TRP A 114 3.40 -26.38 -9.28
C TRP A 114 4.58 -27.35 -9.25
N ASP A 115 4.97 -27.84 -10.44
CA ASP A 115 6.23 -28.56 -10.58
C ASP A 115 7.43 -27.60 -10.46
N GLU A 116 8.65 -28.14 -10.39
CA GLU A 116 9.86 -27.33 -10.20
C GLU A 116 10.02 -26.25 -11.29
N LYS A 117 9.67 -26.57 -12.53
CA LYS A 117 9.83 -25.64 -13.66
C LYS A 117 8.82 -24.52 -13.61
N ASP A 118 7.56 -24.85 -13.35
CA ASP A 118 6.46 -23.90 -13.27
C ASP A 118 6.59 -23.01 -12.02
N SER A 119 7.10 -23.55 -10.91
CA SER A 119 7.44 -22.81 -9.68
C SER A 119 8.50 -21.73 -9.93
N GLN A 120 9.59 -22.06 -10.64
CA GLN A 120 10.61 -21.07 -11.01
C GLN A 120 10.06 -20.02 -12.00
N TRP A 121 9.30 -20.45 -13.00
CA TRP A 121 8.64 -19.55 -13.94
C TRP A 121 7.72 -18.56 -13.22
N TRP A 122 6.92 -19.03 -12.26
CA TRP A 122 6.01 -18.18 -11.50
C TRP A 122 6.79 -17.15 -10.66
N LEU A 123 7.84 -17.56 -9.95
CA LEU A 123 8.68 -16.66 -9.16
C LEU A 123 9.26 -15.52 -10.02
N GLU A 124 9.85 -15.86 -11.18
CA GLU A 124 10.42 -14.87 -12.08
C GLU A 124 9.36 -13.95 -12.68
N THR A 125 8.22 -14.50 -13.09
CA THR A 125 7.14 -13.73 -13.72
C THR A 125 6.47 -12.80 -12.71
N ARG A 126 6.22 -13.27 -11.49
CA ARG A 126 5.59 -12.49 -10.42
C ARG A 126 6.53 -11.40 -9.90
N ASP A 127 7.82 -11.68 -9.74
CA ASP A 127 8.81 -10.65 -9.40
C ASP A 127 8.91 -9.59 -10.51
N ASN A 128 8.96 -10.01 -11.78
CA ASN A 128 8.97 -9.06 -12.90
C ASN A 128 7.73 -8.15 -12.90
N PHE A 129 6.55 -8.72 -12.67
CA PHE A 129 5.31 -7.96 -12.54
C PHE A 129 5.36 -6.99 -11.34
N TYR A 130 5.87 -7.45 -10.20
CA TYR A 130 6.02 -6.60 -9.01
C TYR A 130 6.95 -5.41 -9.27
N GLN A 131 8.14 -5.64 -9.83
CA GLN A 131 9.12 -4.58 -10.09
C GLN A 131 8.62 -3.58 -11.15
N ASN A 132 7.94 -4.07 -12.20
CA ASN A 132 7.55 -3.24 -13.33
C ASN A 132 6.19 -2.57 -13.14
N GLU A 133 5.25 -3.16 -12.41
CA GLU A 133 3.91 -2.63 -12.26
C GLU A 133 3.63 -2.16 -10.83
N ILE A 134 3.78 -3.03 -9.84
CA ILE A 134 3.38 -2.75 -8.46
C ILE A 134 4.30 -1.70 -7.81
N LYS A 135 5.62 -1.77 -8.02
CA LYS A 135 6.60 -0.84 -7.42
C LYS A 135 6.48 0.61 -7.95
N LYS A 136 5.58 0.88 -8.89
CA LYS A 136 5.22 2.26 -9.32
C LYS A 136 4.33 2.99 -8.30
N LEU A 137 3.63 2.25 -7.43
CA LEU A 137 2.78 2.81 -6.38
C LEU A 137 3.62 3.43 -5.26
N SER A 138 3.18 4.56 -4.69
CA SER A 138 3.99 5.31 -3.74
C SER A 138 4.34 4.52 -2.47
N ASN A 139 3.40 3.74 -1.96
CA ASN A 139 3.58 2.90 -0.77
C ASN A 139 4.55 1.73 -1.03
N TYR A 140 4.57 1.17 -2.24
CA TYR A 140 5.52 0.10 -2.60
C TYR A 140 6.91 0.65 -2.96
N ALA A 141 6.99 1.85 -3.53
CA ALA A 141 8.26 2.49 -3.89
C ALA A 141 9.00 3.09 -2.69
N TYR A 142 8.27 3.69 -1.75
CA TYR A 142 8.85 4.56 -0.72
C TYR A 142 8.31 4.29 0.70
N GLY A 143 7.39 3.33 0.84
CA GLY A 143 6.91 2.86 2.13
C GLY A 143 7.92 1.93 2.80
N PHE A 144 7.69 1.69 4.08
CA PHE A 144 8.49 0.73 4.84
C PHE A 144 7.83 -0.64 4.79
N ILE A 145 8.40 -1.57 4.00
CA ILE A 145 7.91 -2.95 3.86
C ILE A 145 8.78 -3.88 4.73
N PRO A 146 8.21 -4.56 5.73
CA PRO A 146 8.95 -5.55 6.52
C PRO A 146 9.52 -6.66 5.62
N GLY A 147 10.84 -6.86 5.65
CA GLY A 147 11.53 -7.86 4.81
C GLY A 147 12.28 -7.25 3.62
N GLU A 148 11.92 -6.05 3.17
CA GLU A 148 12.61 -5.30 2.09
C GLU A 148 13.30 -4.07 2.67
N PHE A 149 14.43 -4.28 3.37
CA PHE A 149 15.14 -3.18 4.02
C PHE A 149 15.84 -2.28 3.00
N GLU A 150 15.28 -1.10 2.76
CA GLU A 150 15.88 -0.03 1.97
C GLU A 150 16.19 1.18 2.87
N LEU A 151 17.44 1.65 2.90
CA LEU A 151 17.87 2.73 3.82
C LEU A 151 17.05 4.02 3.66
N HIS A 152 16.62 4.33 2.45
CA HIS A 152 15.82 5.53 2.18
C HIS A 152 14.38 5.38 2.68
N SER A 153 13.84 4.15 2.73
CA SER A 153 12.48 3.88 3.19
C SER A 153 12.30 4.17 4.68
N LEU A 154 13.39 4.22 5.46
CA LEU A 154 13.41 4.70 6.86
C LEU A 154 13.11 6.19 7.02
N PHE A 155 13.17 6.97 5.94
CA PHE A 155 12.88 8.40 5.95
C PHE A 155 11.66 8.73 5.10
N THR A 156 11.54 8.14 3.90
CA THR A 156 10.47 8.50 2.96
C THR A 156 9.08 8.07 3.45
N TYR A 157 8.97 6.97 4.20
CA TYR A 157 7.68 6.49 4.73
C TYR A 157 6.97 7.51 5.62
N GLN A 158 7.73 8.41 6.26
CA GLN A 158 7.22 9.44 7.18
C GLN A 158 6.39 10.50 6.45
N PHE A 159 6.56 10.61 5.13
CA PHE A 159 5.89 11.60 4.29
C PHE A 159 4.71 11.03 3.50
N LEU A 160 4.53 9.71 3.50
CA LEU A 160 3.44 9.06 2.80
C LEU A 160 2.16 9.05 3.63
N HIS A 161 1.04 9.31 2.96
CA HIS A 161 -0.28 9.33 3.60
C HIS A 161 -1.26 8.42 2.85
N GLY A 162 -1.98 7.58 3.59
CA GLY A 162 -3.04 6.68 3.07
C GLY A 162 -4.37 7.37 2.73
N GLY A 163 -4.35 8.66 2.38
CA GLY A 163 -5.53 9.43 1.98
C GLY A 163 -5.69 10.77 2.70
N TRP A 164 -6.69 11.55 2.26
CA TRP A 164 -6.93 12.92 2.73
C TRP A 164 -7.15 13.04 4.23
N GLY A 165 -7.92 12.12 4.84
CA GLY A 165 -8.18 12.14 6.27
C GLY A 165 -6.90 11.96 7.10
N HIS A 166 -6.03 11.03 6.67
CA HIS A 166 -4.74 10.79 7.31
C HIS A 166 -3.81 11.99 7.15
N LEU A 167 -3.71 12.57 5.94
CA LEU A 167 -2.93 13.78 5.69
C LEU A 167 -3.38 14.94 6.59
N LEU A 168 -4.66 15.31 6.55
CA LEU A 168 -5.17 16.45 7.31
C LEU A 168 -5.00 16.25 8.82
N GLY A 169 -5.23 15.03 9.32
CA GLY A 169 -5.00 14.68 10.71
C GLY A 169 -3.54 14.86 11.13
N ASN A 170 -2.59 14.35 10.33
CA ASN A 170 -1.16 14.51 10.60
C ASN A 170 -0.73 15.97 10.55
N MET A 171 -1.19 16.75 9.56
CA MET A 171 -0.82 18.16 9.44
C MET A 171 -1.35 18.99 10.62
N LEU A 172 -2.55 18.68 11.13
CA LEU A 172 -3.10 19.32 12.32
C LEU A 172 -2.25 19.02 13.56
N ILE A 173 -1.88 17.76 13.79
CA ILE A 173 -1.06 17.34 14.93
C ILE A 173 0.34 17.97 14.83
N LEU A 174 0.96 17.90 13.64
CA LEU A 174 2.26 18.49 13.36
C LEU A 174 2.24 20.00 13.58
N PHE A 175 1.17 20.69 13.16
CA PHE A 175 1.03 22.12 13.39
C PHE A 175 0.95 22.45 14.88
N ILE A 176 0.11 21.76 15.66
CA ILE A 176 -0.08 22.03 17.09
C ILE A 176 1.21 21.75 17.87
N LEU A 177 1.85 20.60 17.65
CA LEU A 177 3.04 20.18 18.38
C LEU A 177 4.30 20.88 17.89
N GLY A 178 4.48 20.96 16.57
CA GLY A 178 5.63 21.61 15.94
C GLY A 178 5.70 23.10 16.25
N PHE A 179 4.57 23.81 16.24
CA PHE A 179 4.51 25.22 16.66
C PHE A 179 5.05 25.41 18.08
N GLY A 180 4.63 24.55 19.01
CA GLY A 180 5.09 24.60 20.40
C GLY A 180 6.59 24.30 20.53
N LEU A 181 7.06 23.25 19.85
CA LEU A 181 8.45 22.79 19.92
C LEU A 181 9.42 23.80 19.30
N GLU A 182 9.13 24.30 18.09
CA GLU A 182 10.00 25.26 17.39
C GLU A 182 10.14 26.56 18.18
N ARG A 183 9.08 26.98 18.87
CA ARG A 183 9.13 28.14 19.77
C ARG A 183 10.05 27.92 20.98
N ILE A 184 10.09 26.70 21.53
CA ILE A 184 10.96 26.36 22.67
C ILE A 184 12.42 26.26 22.22
N LEU A 185 12.66 25.60 21.08
CA LEU A 185 14.00 25.42 20.53
C LEU A 185 14.58 26.73 19.98
N ASN A 186 13.71 27.66 19.55
CA ASN A 186 14.06 28.94 18.91
C ASN A 186 15.22 28.78 17.89
N PRO A 187 15.09 27.81 16.94
CA PRO A 187 16.12 27.49 15.96
C PRO A 187 16.31 28.61 14.92
#